data_AF-A0A3M8ERS2-F1
#
_entry.id   AF-A0A3M8ERS2-F1
#
_cell.length_a   1.000
_cell.length_b   1.000
_cell.length_c   1.000
_cell.angle_alpha   90.00
_cell.angle_beta   90.00
_cell.angle_gamma   90.00
#
_symmetry.space_group_name_H-M   'P 1'
#
loop_
_entity.id
_entity.type
_entity.pdbx_description
1 polymer ?
#
loop_
_entity_poly.entity_id
_entity_poly.type
_entity_poly.pdbx_seq_one_letter_code
_entity_poly.pdbx_strand_id
1 'polypeptide(L)'
;MNATVRAVVMNGLALLALCGSYVAPGVCVAEQSSPQDVLTHAECAARIVKELGWQAGLPAEPKPADYLAILAGLRHFRFEAEEVYNVRGDNVSVRSYPLYGPFSGKGWINGPAVPTTVRFSIFLPRAGDYRLAVISRGDGQRWRTGEKVFTVSTGSALREAIAGQTHYAAGAQEVTVELPPEGGVDSFSLTATSDFPAIEPLGGWRPDSPLTWGEYAEAMASLLGLEKDLQADPAERPKPLAFRGIADLPPSVTITSADFLGTHVSPQWVRAGAEGAVIEVPVEIPATGIYGIRLRLLGKRLAVTLDGRRWEREGKPFLDWFDFGVQRLKRGTHVIKVELPSQGGADVVELAKRKSSPADYVAVIGLPQGKSPKGFVSRAELESQLTQDVARFRAKR
;
A
#
# COMPACT_ATOMS: atom_id res chain seq x y z
N MET A 1 -19.13 -0.12 69.92
CA MET A 1 -19.65 -1.29 70.67
C MET A 1 -20.69 -0.77 71.66
N ASN A 2 -21.84 -1.46 71.74
CA ASN A 2 -23.04 -1.26 72.60
C ASN A 2 -23.88 0.00 72.29
N ALA A 3 -24.94 -0.06 71.47
CA ALA A 3 -26.26 -0.70 71.64
C ALA A 3 -27.20 0.07 72.60
N THR A 4 -28.22 0.75 72.07
CA THR A 4 -29.55 0.80 72.72
C THR A 4 -30.69 1.08 71.73
N VAL A 5 -31.62 0.12 71.77
CA VAL A 5 -32.98 -0.05 71.26
C VAL A 5 -33.92 1.17 71.38
N ARG A 6 -34.80 1.39 70.39
CA ARG A 6 -36.25 1.60 70.62
C ARG A 6 -37.09 1.32 69.37
N ALA A 7 -38.00 0.37 69.54
CA ALA A 7 -39.05 -0.02 68.62
C ALA A 7 -40.28 0.88 68.79
N VAL A 8 -41.01 1.15 67.70
CA VAL A 8 -42.46 1.41 67.75
C VAL A 8 -43.11 0.69 66.56
N VAL A 9 -44.05 -0.18 66.93
CA VAL A 9 -45.02 -0.88 66.09
C VAL A 9 -46.14 0.10 65.71
N MET A 10 -46.63 0.07 64.47
CA MET A 10 -48.07 0.25 64.23
C MET A 10 -48.52 -0.38 62.92
N ASN A 11 -49.46 -1.30 63.06
CA ASN A 11 -50.29 -1.88 62.02
C ASN A 11 -51.15 -0.82 61.33
N GLY A 12 -51.31 -0.97 60.02
CA GLY A 12 -52.28 -0.21 59.23
C GLY A 12 -52.63 -0.95 57.94
N LEU A 13 -53.54 -1.92 58.06
CA LEU A 13 -54.26 -2.52 56.95
C LEU A 13 -55.05 -1.42 56.22
N ALA A 14 -54.88 -1.26 54.91
CA ALA A 14 -55.85 -0.57 54.07
C ALA A 14 -55.87 -1.17 52.65
N LEU A 15 -57.08 -1.57 52.29
CA LEU A 15 -57.57 -2.16 51.05
C LEU A 15 -57.41 -1.24 49.82
N LEU A 16 -57.29 -1.90 48.65
CA LEU A 16 -57.79 -1.54 47.31
C LEU A 16 -57.49 -0.15 46.73
N ALA A 17 -56.79 -0.15 45.59
CA ALA A 17 -57.39 0.22 44.30
C ALA A 17 -56.48 -0.24 43.16
N LEU A 18 -56.93 -1.26 42.42
CA LEU A 18 -56.39 -1.65 41.13
C LEU A 18 -56.73 -0.52 40.12
N CYS A 19 -55.73 0.22 39.67
CA CYS A 19 -55.77 0.93 38.39
C CYS A 19 -54.70 0.31 37.50
N GLY A 20 -55.16 -0.56 36.59
CA GLY A 20 -54.32 -1.17 35.57
C GLY A 20 -53.94 -0.14 34.51
N SER A 21 -52.71 0.36 34.60
CA SER A 21 -52.03 1.02 33.49
C SER A 21 -51.22 -0.04 32.75
N TYR A 22 -51.75 -0.56 31.64
CA TYR A 22 -50.98 -1.35 30.68
C TYR A 22 -49.91 -0.45 30.05
N VAL A 23 -48.69 -0.46 30.61
CA VAL A 23 -47.50 0.01 29.90
C VAL A 23 -47.05 -1.17 29.05
N ALA A 24 -47.38 -1.13 27.75
CA ALA A 24 -46.82 -2.07 26.80
C ALA A 24 -45.29 -1.91 26.82
N PRO A 25 -44.50 -2.96 27.11
CA PRO A 25 -43.08 -2.91 26.84
C PRO A 25 -42.94 -2.81 25.32
N GLY A 26 -42.52 -1.64 24.85
CA GLY A 26 -42.02 -1.47 23.49
C GLY A 26 -40.81 -2.38 23.35
N VAL A 27 -41.06 -3.60 22.87
CA VAL A 27 -40.00 -4.48 22.40
C VAL A 27 -39.44 -3.78 21.18
N CYS A 28 -38.30 -3.12 21.34
CA CYS A 28 -37.45 -2.75 20.23
C CYS A 28 -37.08 -4.06 19.53
N VAL A 29 -37.83 -4.41 18.50
CA VAL A 29 -37.45 -5.47 17.58
C VAL A 29 -36.23 -4.93 16.86
N ALA A 30 -35.05 -5.29 17.35
CA ALA A 30 -33.83 -5.19 16.57
C ALA A 30 -34.08 -6.05 15.33
N GLU A 31 -34.29 -5.38 14.20
CA GLU A 31 -34.54 -6.01 12.91
C GLU A 31 -33.34 -6.90 12.60
N GLN A 32 -33.49 -8.21 12.86
CA GLN A 32 -32.48 -9.20 12.55
C GLN A 32 -32.38 -9.27 11.04
N SER A 33 -31.36 -8.60 10.50
CA SER A 33 -30.97 -8.67 9.11
C SER A 33 -30.90 -10.15 8.73
N SER A 34 -31.74 -10.58 7.78
CA SER A 34 -31.72 -11.97 7.34
C SER A 34 -30.31 -12.35 6.87
N PRO A 35 -29.84 -13.61 7.06
CA PRO A 35 -28.49 -14.04 6.70
C PRO A 35 -28.09 -13.76 5.24
N GLN A 36 -29.08 -13.53 4.37
CA GLN A 36 -28.88 -13.19 2.98
C GLN A 36 -28.44 -11.74 2.74
N ASP A 37 -28.52 -10.82 3.71
CA ASP A 37 -28.20 -9.40 3.50
C ASP A 37 -26.77 -8.99 3.90
N VAL A 38 -25.98 -9.93 4.43
CA VAL A 38 -24.59 -9.68 4.81
C VAL A 38 -23.70 -9.58 3.57
N LEU A 39 -22.96 -8.48 3.47
CA LEU A 39 -22.04 -8.22 2.37
C LEU A 39 -20.69 -8.92 2.60
N THR A 40 -20.11 -9.50 1.55
CA THR A 40 -18.74 -10.05 1.61
C THR A 40 -17.68 -9.00 1.26
N HIS A 41 -16.42 -9.33 1.56
CA HIS A 41 -15.26 -8.52 1.15
C HIS A 41 -15.18 -8.37 -0.38
N ALA A 42 -15.45 -9.44 -1.13
CA ALA A 42 -15.42 -9.40 -2.61
C ALA A 42 -16.49 -8.45 -3.17
N GLU A 43 -17.72 -8.50 -2.65
CA GLU A 43 -18.79 -7.60 -3.07
C GLU A 43 -18.46 -6.14 -2.75
N CYS A 44 -17.84 -5.87 -1.60
CA CYS A 44 -17.38 -4.54 -1.23
C CYS A 44 -16.31 -4.01 -2.18
N ALA A 45 -15.26 -4.80 -2.42
CA ALA A 45 -14.19 -4.45 -3.33
C ALA A 45 -14.72 -4.12 -4.74
N ALA A 46 -15.63 -4.95 -5.25
CA ALA A 46 -16.28 -4.73 -6.53
C ALA A 46 -17.06 -3.40 -6.57
N ARG A 47 -17.80 -3.08 -5.51
CA ARG A 47 -18.53 -1.81 -5.39
C ARG A 47 -17.58 -0.60 -5.29
N ILE A 48 -16.50 -0.68 -4.52
CA ILE A 48 -15.49 0.39 -4.44
C ILE A 48 -14.91 0.68 -5.83
N VAL A 49 -14.47 -0.36 -6.55
CA VAL A 49 -13.92 -0.20 -7.91
C VAL A 49 -14.97 0.39 -8.87
N LYS A 50 -16.23 -0.04 -8.77
CA LYS A 50 -17.35 0.51 -9.55
C LYS A 50 -17.57 1.99 -9.28
N GLU A 51 -17.75 2.38 -8.02
CA GLU A 51 -18.04 3.77 -7.65
C GLU A 51 -16.88 4.71 -7.92
N LEU A 52 -15.64 4.22 -7.89
CA LEU A 52 -14.46 5.00 -8.29
C LEU A 52 -14.31 5.13 -9.81
N GLY A 53 -15.13 4.44 -10.60
CA GLY A 53 -15.04 4.42 -12.06
C GLY A 53 -13.82 3.67 -12.58
N TRP A 54 -13.27 2.74 -11.80
CA TRP A 54 -12.06 1.98 -12.14
C TRP A 54 -12.35 0.67 -12.88
N GLN A 55 -13.57 0.50 -13.40
CA GLN A 55 -14.02 -0.71 -14.09
C GLN A 55 -13.53 -0.84 -15.53
N ALA A 56 -13.09 0.24 -16.18
CA ALA A 56 -12.37 0.15 -17.45
C ALA A 56 -11.17 -0.81 -17.34
N GLY A 57 -10.68 -0.92 -16.09
CA GLY A 57 -9.71 -1.84 -15.58
C GLY A 57 -10.16 -3.29 -15.33
N LEU A 58 -11.16 -3.85 -15.98
CA LEU A 58 -11.60 -5.22 -15.66
C LEU A 58 -11.73 -6.06 -16.94
N PRO A 59 -11.46 -7.38 -16.87
CA PRO A 59 -11.78 -8.27 -17.97
C PRO A 59 -13.31 -8.31 -18.18
N ALA A 60 -13.76 -8.84 -19.32
CA ALA A 60 -15.19 -8.94 -19.64
C ALA A 60 -15.99 -9.71 -18.58
N GLU A 61 -15.37 -10.72 -17.96
CA GLU A 61 -15.93 -11.51 -16.87
C GLU A 61 -15.02 -11.39 -15.63
N PRO A 62 -15.16 -10.31 -14.84
CA PRO A 62 -14.30 -10.07 -13.69
C PRO A 62 -14.58 -11.03 -12.54
N LYS A 63 -13.51 -11.55 -11.96
CA LYS A 63 -13.48 -12.38 -10.75
C LYS A 63 -13.15 -11.51 -9.54
N PRO A 64 -13.46 -11.96 -8.31
CA PRO A 64 -13.07 -11.25 -7.08
C PRO A 64 -11.60 -10.81 -7.06
N ALA A 65 -10.69 -11.68 -7.50
CA ALA A 65 -9.25 -11.40 -7.57
C ALA A 65 -8.90 -10.18 -8.43
N ASP A 66 -9.66 -9.89 -9.49
CA ASP A 66 -9.40 -8.75 -10.38
C ASP A 66 -9.68 -7.43 -9.65
N TYR A 67 -10.78 -7.36 -8.88
CA TYR A 67 -11.09 -6.19 -8.05
C TYR A 67 -10.06 -6.00 -6.93
N LEU A 68 -9.64 -7.09 -6.29
CA LEU A 68 -8.63 -7.04 -5.25
C LEU A 68 -7.27 -6.59 -5.80
N ALA A 69 -6.90 -7.01 -7.00
CA ALA A 69 -5.66 -6.57 -7.65
C ALA A 69 -5.65 -5.05 -7.89
N ILE A 70 -6.79 -4.46 -8.26
CA ILE A 70 -6.94 -3.00 -8.40
C ILE A 70 -6.72 -2.29 -7.06
N LEU A 71 -7.31 -2.82 -5.99
CA LEU A 71 -7.29 -2.20 -4.67
C LEU A 71 -6.00 -2.45 -3.89
N ALA A 72 -5.30 -3.57 -4.13
CA ALA A 72 -4.06 -3.95 -3.45
C ALA A 72 -2.90 -2.96 -3.67
N GLY A 73 -3.04 -2.01 -4.60
CA GLY A 73 -2.01 -1.02 -4.87
C GLY A 73 -0.72 -1.65 -5.43
N LEU A 74 -0.84 -2.74 -6.17
CA LEU A 74 0.27 -3.39 -6.87
C LEU A 74 1.02 -2.34 -7.72
N ARG A 75 2.35 -2.31 -7.55
CA ARG A 75 3.23 -1.24 -8.05
C ARG A 75 4.12 -1.68 -9.19
N HIS A 76 4.14 -2.97 -9.48
CA HIS A 76 5.02 -3.59 -10.46
C HIS A 76 4.23 -4.67 -11.20
N PHE A 77 4.04 -4.46 -12.50
CA PHE A 77 3.40 -5.41 -13.39
C PHE A 77 4.48 -5.95 -14.31
N ARG A 78 4.66 -7.27 -14.33
CA ARG A 78 5.55 -7.95 -15.28
C ARG A 78 4.70 -8.71 -16.28
N PHE A 79 5.06 -8.58 -17.56
CA PHE A 79 4.41 -9.25 -18.66
C PHE A 79 5.45 -10.05 -19.44
N GLU A 80 5.22 -11.35 -19.53
CA GLU A 80 5.99 -12.24 -20.41
C GLU A 80 5.52 -11.99 -21.86
N ALA A 81 6.45 -11.62 -22.74
CA ALA A 81 6.10 -11.10 -24.06
C ALA A 81 5.36 -12.14 -24.91
N GLU A 82 5.69 -13.42 -24.75
CA GLU A 82 5.03 -14.55 -25.39
C GLU A 82 3.60 -14.81 -24.91
N GLU A 83 3.19 -14.24 -23.77
CA GLU A 83 1.82 -14.37 -23.25
C GLU A 83 0.90 -13.23 -23.70
N VAL A 84 1.46 -12.06 -24.00
CA VAL A 84 0.68 -10.82 -24.24
C VAL A 84 0.78 -10.27 -25.67
N TYR A 85 1.58 -10.86 -26.56
CA TYR A 85 1.68 -10.41 -27.95
C TYR A 85 0.48 -10.81 -28.83
N ASN A 86 0.27 -10.10 -29.93
CA ASN A 86 -0.78 -10.42 -30.90
C ASN A 86 -0.39 -11.62 -31.79
N VAL A 87 -0.66 -12.82 -31.29
CA VAL A 87 -0.37 -14.12 -31.95
C VAL A 87 -0.87 -14.19 -33.40
N ARG A 88 -1.98 -13.53 -33.73
CA ARG A 88 -2.59 -13.60 -35.07
C ARG A 88 -2.09 -12.53 -36.03
N GLY A 89 -1.63 -11.40 -35.50
CA GLY A 89 -1.36 -10.20 -36.28
C GLY A 89 0.13 -9.90 -36.48
N ASP A 90 1.00 -10.48 -35.66
CA ASP A 90 2.42 -10.11 -35.63
C ASP A 90 3.30 -11.22 -36.23
N ASN A 91 4.20 -10.83 -37.12
CA ASN A 91 5.10 -11.76 -37.82
C ASN A 91 6.35 -12.06 -36.97
N VAL A 92 6.17 -12.81 -35.89
CA VAL A 92 7.25 -13.17 -34.96
C VAL A 92 7.22 -14.64 -34.60
N SER A 93 8.32 -15.14 -34.04
CA SER A 93 8.44 -16.51 -33.55
C SER A 93 8.69 -16.52 -32.05
N VAL A 94 8.09 -17.46 -31.32
CA VAL A 94 8.42 -17.70 -29.91
C VAL A 94 9.59 -18.69 -29.86
N ARG A 95 10.68 -18.33 -29.17
CA ARG A 95 11.86 -19.16 -28.97
C ARG A 95 11.97 -19.56 -27.50
N SER A 96 12.40 -20.78 -27.22
CA SER A 96 12.47 -21.32 -25.85
C SER A 96 13.86 -21.88 -25.50
N TYR A 97 14.90 -21.46 -26.24
CA TYR A 97 16.27 -21.90 -26.00
C TYR A 97 17.14 -20.71 -25.54
N PRO A 98 18.09 -20.93 -24.59
CA PRO A 98 18.82 -19.85 -23.91
C PRO A 98 20.05 -19.36 -24.68
N LEU A 99 20.02 -19.36 -26.02
CA LEU A 99 21.19 -19.02 -26.85
C LEU A 99 21.66 -17.58 -26.65
N TYR A 100 20.75 -16.67 -26.31
CA TYR A 100 21.03 -15.24 -26.15
C TYR A 100 20.97 -14.79 -24.68
N GLY A 101 21.13 -15.72 -23.74
CA GLY A 101 21.04 -15.48 -22.30
C GLY A 101 19.80 -16.11 -21.66
N PRO A 102 19.67 -15.98 -20.33
CA PRO A 102 18.48 -16.45 -19.62
C PRO A 102 17.25 -15.63 -20.04
N PHE A 103 16.11 -16.31 -20.11
CA PHE A 103 14.80 -15.74 -20.41
C PHE A 103 13.80 -16.26 -19.36
N SER A 104 12.67 -15.57 -19.19
CA SER A 104 11.60 -15.97 -18.24
C SER A 104 10.44 -16.64 -18.96
N GLY A 105 9.43 -17.09 -18.21
CA GLY A 105 8.25 -17.71 -18.80
C GLY A 105 8.55 -19.00 -19.58
N LYS A 106 7.88 -19.15 -20.72
CA LYS A 106 7.98 -20.31 -21.62
C LYS A 106 8.86 -20.03 -22.83
N GLY A 107 9.12 -18.76 -23.13
CA GLY A 107 9.92 -18.36 -24.28
C GLY A 107 10.09 -16.86 -24.38
N TRP A 108 10.57 -16.40 -25.53
CA TRP A 108 10.71 -14.99 -25.84
C TRP A 108 10.37 -14.74 -27.31
N ILE A 109 9.92 -13.54 -27.62
CA ILE A 109 9.55 -13.11 -28.97
C ILE A 109 10.81 -12.79 -29.76
N ASN A 110 10.97 -13.44 -30.91
CA ASN A 110 12.06 -13.22 -31.85
C ASN A 110 11.50 -12.74 -33.21
N GLY A 111 11.94 -11.55 -33.63
CA GLY A 111 11.65 -10.97 -34.92
C GLY A 111 12.41 -11.67 -36.07
N PRO A 112 11.92 -11.54 -37.31
CA PRO A 112 12.59 -12.05 -38.52
C PRO A 112 13.78 -11.16 -38.92
N ALA A 113 14.43 -11.47 -40.04
CA ALA A 113 15.58 -10.70 -40.58
C ALA A 113 15.22 -9.31 -41.15
N VAL A 114 14.00 -8.81 -40.92
CA VAL A 114 13.54 -7.48 -41.34
C VAL A 114 12.88 -6.76 -40.16
N PRO A 115 12.91 -5.42 -40.09
CA PRO A 115 12.24 -4.68 -39.03
C PRO A 115 10.77 -5.08 -38.92
N THR A 116 10.29 -5.33 -37.71
CA THR A 116 8.95 -5.87 -37.48
C THR A 116 8.30 -5.22 -36.28
N THR A 117 7.04 -4.83 -36.42
CA THR A 117 6.24 -4.30 -35.31
C THR A 117 5.57 -5.45 -34.56
N VAL A 118 5.73 -5.47 -33.24
CA VAL A 118 5.03 -6.35 -32.31
C VAL A 118 4.10 -5.52 -31.45
N ARG A 119 2.89 -6.01 -31.22
CA ARG A 119 1.85 -5.38 -30.41
C ARG A 119 1.57 -6.26 -29.20
N PHE A 120 1.68 -5.67 -28.02
CA PHE A 120 1.36 -6.29 -26.76
C PHE A 120 0.05 -5.71 -26.22
N SER A 121 -0.89 -6.57 -25.86
CA SER A 121 -2.12 -6.20 -25.18
C SER A 121 -1.98 -6.50 -23.70
N ILE A 122 -1.83 -5.45 -22.91
CA ILE A 122 -1.67 -5.57 -21.46
C ILE A 122 -2.86 -4.94 -20.75
N PHE A 123 -2.96 -5.27 -19.47
CA PHE A 123 -4.02 -4.79 -18.61
C PHE A 123 -3.41 -4.00 -17.44
N LEU A 124 -3.82 -2.74 -17.26
CA LEU A 124 -3.40 -1.92 -16.13
C LEU A 124 -4.60 -1.56 -15.22
N PRO A 125 -4.56 -1.92 -13.93
CA PRO A 125 -5.69 -1.68 -13.04
C PRO A 125 -5.94 -0.21 -12.71
N ARG A 126 -4.90 0.64 -12.80
CA ARG A 126 -4.98 2.05 -12.39
C ARG A 126 -4.22 2.94 -13.34
N ALA A 127 -4.81 4.10 -13.63
CA ALA A 127 -4.14 5.18 -14.33
C ALA A 127 -3.02 5.77 -13.47
N GLY A 128 -1.96 6.24 -14.11
CA GLY A 128 -0.83 6.83 -13.41
C GLY A 128 0.43 6.86 -14.25
N ASP A 129 1.49 7.39 -13.67
CA ASP A 129 2.80 7.38 -14.30
C ASP A 129 3.52 6.07 -13.99
N TYR A 130 4.02 5.41 -15.03
CA TYR A 130 4.76 4.16 -14.92
C TYR A 130 6.09 4.26 -15.63
N ARG A 131 7.12 3.70 -14.99
CA ARG A 131 8.41 3.42 -15.61
C ARG A 131 8.33 2.09 -16.36
N LEU A 132 8.67 2.11 -17.64
CA LEU A 132 8.82 0.93 -18.49
C LEU A 132 10.27 0.45 -18.44
N ALA A 133 10.45 -0.80 -18.02
CA ALA A 133 11.69 -1.55 -18.16
C ALA A 133 11.45 -2.78 -19.04
N VAL A 134 12.41 -3.12 -19.89
CA VAL A 134 12.27 -4.19 -20.89
C VAL A 134 13.46 -5.13 -20.80
N ILE A 135 13.23 -6.43 -20.90
CA ILE A 135 14.27 -7.44 -21.13
C ILE A 135 14.19 -7.81 -22.60
N SER A 136 15.16 -7.35 -23.38
CA SER A 136 15.10 -7.42 -24.83
C SER A 136 16.49 -7.63 -25.45
N ARG A 137 16.52 -7.92 -26.74
CA ARG A 137 17.70 -8.09 -27.59
C ARG A 137 17.55 -7.20 -28.83
N GLY A 138 18.65 -6.57 -29.23
CA GLY A 138 18.75 -5.75 -30.43
C GLY A 138 18.80 -4.25 -30.10
N ASP A 139 19.44 -3.50 -30.99
CA ASP A 139 19.66 -2.06 -30.86
C ASP A 139 18.66 -1.25 -31.69
N GLY A 140 18.28 -0.08 -31.18
CA GLY A 140 17.38 0.83 -31.88
C GLY A 140 15.91 0.41 -31.87
N GLN A 141 15.50 -0.44 -30.91
CA GLN A 141 14.09 -0.79 -30.73
C GLN A 141 13.27 0.46 -30.40
N ARG A 142 12.14 0.66 -31.08
CA ARG A 142 11.25 1.80 -30.83
C ARG A 142 10.00 1.34 -30.09
N TRP A 143 9.95 1.59 -28.79
CA TRP A 143 8.83 1.26 -27.91
C TRP A 143 7.85 2.43 -27.87
N ARG A 144 6.61 2.22 -28.32
CA ARG A 144 5.53 3.20 -28.26
C ARG A 144 4.47 2.78 -27.25
N THR A 145 4.16 3.69 -26.34
CA THR A 145 3.22 3.52 -25.24
C THR A 145 2.38 4.78 -25.11
N GLY A 146 1.10 4.70 -25.46
CA GLY A 146 0.29 5.90 -25.66
C GLY A 146 0.92 6.82 -26.73
N GLU A 147 1.12 8.08 -26.39
CA GLU A 147 1.70 9.09 -27.30
C GLU A 147 3.23 9.15 -27.29
N LYS A 148 3.89 8.44 -26.36
CA LYS A 148 5.36 8.49 -26.22
C LYS A 148 6.04 7.37 -27.01
N VAL A 149 7.22 7.68 -27.53
CA VAL A 149 8.13 6.72 -28.17
C VAL A 149 9.48 6.78 -27.44
N PHE A 150 10.00 5.61 -27.09
CA PHE A 150 11.29 5.42 -26.45
C PHE A 150 12.19 4.58 -27.36
N THR A 151 13.47 4.95 -27.45
CA THR A 151 14.47 4.15 -28.18
C THR A 151 15.28 3.36 -27.17
N VAL A 152 15.35 2.04 -27.35
CA VAL A 152 16.06 1.12 -26.47
C VAL A 152 17.11 0.34 -27.26
N SER A 153 18.29 0.19 -26.67
CA SER A 153 19.38 -0.62 -27.22
C SER A 153 19.93 -1.54 -26.15
N THR A 154 19.93 -2.84 -26.43
CA THR A 154 20.31 -3.91 -25.47
C THR A 154 21.44 -4.79 -25.97
N GLY A 155 21.93 -4.56 -27.19
CA GLY A 155 22.98 -5.34 -27.83
C GLY A 155 22.51 -6.71 -28.31
N SER A 156 23.45 -7.66 -28.41
CA SER A 156 23.21 -8.97 -29.03
C SER A 156 22.60 -10.03 -28.11
N ALA A 157 22.47 -9.75 -26.81
CA ALA A 157 21.94 -10.66 -25.80
C ALA A 157 20.68 -10.08 -25.14
N LEU A 158 19.86 -10.93 -24.52
CA LEU A 158 18.74 -10.49 -23.69
C LEU A 158 19.29 -9.75 -22.47
N ARG A 159 18.98 -8.46 -22.38
CA ARG A 159 19.39 -7.58 -21.27
C ARG A 159 18.25 -6.67 -20.86
N GLU A 160 18.23 -6.32 -19.59
CA GLU A 160 17.32 -5.32 -19.07
C GLU A 160 17.77 -3.91 -19.46
N ALA A 161 16.81 -3.08 -19.89
CA ALA A 161 17.00 -1.67 -20.11
C ALA A 161 15.76 -0.88 -19.67
N ILE A 162 15.97 0.33 -19.14
CA ILE A 162 14.88 1.26 -18.84
C ILE A 162 14.54 2.02 -20.11
N ALA A 163 13.33 1.84 -20.64
CA ALA A 163 12.86 2.54 -21.82
C ALA A 163 12.50 4.00 -21.51
N GLY A 164 11.81 4.23 -20.39
CA GLY A 164 11.40 5.56 -19.97
C GLY A 164 10.21 5.57 -19.03
N GLN A 165 9.55 6.72 -18.92
CA GLN A 165 8.35 6.91 -18.09
C GLN A 165 7.24 7.58 -18.87
N THR A 166 6.03 7.01 -18.76
CA THR A 166 4.83 7.57 -19.39
C THR A 166 3.62 7.47 -18.47
N HIS A 167 2.62 8.31 -18.75
CA HIS A 167 1.31 8.19 -18.16
C HIS A 167 0.52 7.11 -18.90
N TYR A 168 -0.12 6.21 -18.15
CA TYR A 168 -1.08 5.24 -18.68
C TYR A 168 -2.47 5.52 -18.15
N ALA A 169 -3.48 5.28 -18.98
CA ALA A 169 -4.86 5.15 -18.51
C ALA A 169 -5.04 3.83 -17.77
N ALA A 170 -6.11 3.72 -16.98
CA ALA A 170 -6.57 2.42 -16.48
C ALA A 170 -7.23 1.64 -17.63
N GLY A 171 -7.16 0.31 -17.58
CA GLY A 171 -7.76 -0.57 -18.57
C GLY A 171 -6.77 -1.27 -19.47
N ALA A 172 -7.30 -1.86 -20.54
CA ALA A 172 -6.51 -2.44 -21.61
C ALA A 172 -5.62 -1.37 -22.25
N GLN A 173 -4.33 -1.66 -22.36
CA GLN A 173 -3.36 -0.80 -23.04
C GLN A 173 -2.72 -1.59 -24.17
N GLU A 174 -2.42 -0.90 -25.27
CA GLU A 174 -1.56 -1.42 -26.31
C GLU A 174 -0.17 -0.82 -26.15
N VAL A 175 0.83 -1.70 -26.07
CA VAL A 175 2.25 -1.34 -26.16
C VAL A 175 2.77 -1.89 -27.46
N THR A 176 3.40 -1.06 -28.29
CA THR A 176 3.96 -1.51 -29.56
C THR A 176 5.47 -1.35 -29.55
N VAL A 177 6.18 -2.31 -30.12
CA VAL A 177 7.63 -2.22 -30.31
C VAL A 177 7.95 -2.48 -31.77
N GLU A 178 8.74 -1.60 -32.36
CA GLU A 178 9.41 -1.89 -33.62
C GLU A 178 10.75 -2.53 -33.32
N LEU A 179 10.85 -3.81 -33.62
CA LEU A 179 12.07 -4.59 -33.46
C LEU A 179 12.98 -4.35 -34.67
N PRO A 180 14.30 -4.21 -34.45
CA PRO A 180 15.27 -4.31 -35.54
C PRO A 180 15.27 -5.75 -36.10
N PRO A 181 15.93 -5.99 -37.26
CA PRO A 181 16.19 -7.34 -37.75
C PRO A 181 16.75 -8.25 -36.66
N GLU A 182 16.13 -9.42 -36.48
CA GLU A 182 16.47 -10.42 -35.46
C GLU A 182 16.44 -9.92 -34.01
N GLY A 183 15.83 -8.76 -33.76
CA GLY A 183 15.55 -8.27 -32.42
C GLY A 183 14.55 -9.15 -31.69
N GLY A 184 14.49 -9.03 -30.37
CA GLY A 184 13.55 -9.81 -29.58
C GLY A 184 13.21 -9.21 -28.23
N VAL A 185 12.14 -9.71 -27.63
CA VAL A 185 11.63 -9.30 -26.33
C VAL A 185 11.32 -10.55 -25.53
N ASP A 186 11.92 -10.66 -24.36
CA ASP A 186 11.60 -11.69 -23.37
C ASP A 186 10.40 -11.24 -22.54
N SER A 187 10.56 -10.13 -21.83
CA SER A 187 9.54 -9.61 -20.94
C SER A 187 9.65 -8.10 -20.84
N PHE A 188 8.62 -7.47 -20.31
CA PHE A 188 8.69 -6.07 -19.91
C PHE A 188 7.89 -5.84 -18.64
N SER A 189 8.22 -4.77 -17.93
CA SER A 189 7.57 -4.41 -16.69
C SER A 189 7.20 -2.95 -16.62
N LEU A 190 6.09 -2.68 -15.94
CA LEU A 190 5.59 -1.36 -15.64
C LEU A 190 5.60 -1.16 -14.13
N THR A 191 6.41 -0.21 -13.67
CA THR A 191 6.51 0.13 -12.25
C THR A 191 5.91 1.51 -12.02
N ALA A 192 4.86 1.59 -11.20
CA ALA A 192 4.21 2.87 -10.87
C ALA A 192 5.21 3.80 -10.16
N THR A 193 5.31 5.05 -10.62
CA THR A 193 6.23 6.04 -10.02
C THR A 193 5.58 6.86 -8.92
N SER A 194 4.24 6.96 -8.92
CA SER A 194 3.47 7.57 -7.84
C SER A 194 3.08 6.55 -6.78
N ASP A 195 3.07 6.99 -5.53
CA ASP A 195 2.68 6.15 -4.40
C ASP A 195 1.16 5.96 -4.34
N PHE A 196 0.72 4.75 -4.65
CA PHE A 196 -0.67 4.34 -4.47
C PHE A 196 -0.79 3.47 -3.21
N PRO A 197 -1.40 3.98 -2.12
CA PRO A 197 -1.65 3.14 -0.95
C PRO A 197 -2.64 2.04 -1.32
N ALA A 198 -2.43 0.86 -0.73
CA ALA A 198 -3.34 -0.27 -0.86
C ALA A 198 -4.65 0.05 -0.14
N ILE A 199 -5.78 -0.02 -0.84
CA ILE A 199 -7.13 0.18 -0.30
C ILE A 199 -7.62 -1.18 0.18
N GLU A 200 -7.25 -1.54 1.40
CA GLU A 200 -7.61 -2.83 1.99
C GLU A 200 -7.74 -2.75 3.51
N PRO A 201 -8.40 -3.71 4.18
CA PRO A 201 -8.26 -3.90 5.62
C PRO A 201 -6.80 -4.22 6.00
N LEU A 202 -6.38 -3.92 7.23
CA LEU A 202 -5.03 -4.24 7.72
C LEU A 202 -4.73 -5.75 7.67
N GLY A 203 -5.77 -6.57 7.84
CA GLY A 203 -5.70 -8.02 7.70
C GLY A 203 -5.71 -8.53 6.25
N GLY A 204 -5.76 -7.63 5.26
CA GLY A 204 -5.96 -7.95 3.85
C GLY A 204 -7.41 -8.33 3.53
N TRP A 205 -7.70 -8.43 2.24
CA TRP A 205 -9.00 -8.85 1.73
C TRP A 205 -9.22 -10.36 1.89
N ARG A 206 -10.44 -10.76 2.29
CA ARG A 206 -10.86 -12.16 2.44
C ARG A 206 -12.15 -12.40 1.64
N PRO A 207 -12.07 -12.69 0.32
CA PRO A 207 -13.19 -12.60 -0.62
C PRO A 207 -14.54 -13.12 -0.11
N ASP A 208 -14.54 -14.31 0.49
CA ASP A 208 -15.75 -15.03 0.90
C ASP A 208 -16.19 -14.75 2.34
N SER A 209 -15.42 -13.95 3.09
CA SER A 209 -15.75 -13.60 4.46
C SER A 209 -16.75 -12.45 4.53
N PRO A 210 -17.67 -12.48 5.51
CA PRO A 210 -18.48 -11.31 5.85
C PRO A 210 -17.63 -10.08 6.14
N LEU A 211 -18.03 -8.92 5.60
CA LEU A 211 -17.39 -7.65 5.87
C LEU A 211 -17.92 -7.04 7.16
N THR A 212 -17.03 -6.61 8.03
CA THR A 212 -17.37 -5.80 9.22
C THR A 212 -17.19 -4.31 8.96
N TRP A 213 -17.89 -3.47 9.73
CA TRP A 213 -17.71 -2.01 9.67
C TRP A 213 -16.28 -1.58 10.00
N GLY A 214 -15.57 -2.33 10.85
CA GLY A 214 -14.15 -2.12 11.14
C GLY A 214 -13.27 -2.27 9.90
N GLU A 215 -13.41 -3.39 9.19
CA GLU A 215 -12.66 -3.67 7.96
C GLU A 215 -13.00 -2.69 6.82
N TYR A 216 -14.29 -2.32 6.70
CA TYR A 216 -14.71 -1.25 5.79
C TYR A 216 -14.00 0.08 6.13
N ALA A 217 -13.98 0.45 7.42
CA ALA A 217 -13.37 1.69 7.87
C ALA A 217 -11.85 1.71 7.63
N GLU A 218 -11.17 0.58 7.83
CA GLU A 218 -9.75 0.42 7.51
C GLU A 218 -9.46 0.66 6.02
N ALA A 219 -10.27 0.07 5.12
CA ALA A 219 -10.12 0.27 3.68
C ALA A 219 -10.40 1.73 3.28
N MET A 220 -11.47 2.34 3.80
CA MET A 220 -11.84 3.72 3.47
C MET A 220 -10.88 4.76 4.05
N ALA A 221 -10.33 4.55 5.24
CA ALA A 221 -9.31 5.42 5.79
C ALA A 221 -8.06 5.45 4.91
N SER A 222 -7.68 4.32 4.32
CA SER A 222 -6.59 4.27 3.33
C SER A 222 -6.94 5.05 2.07
N LEU A 223 -8.12 4.79 1.50
CA LEU A 223 -8.60 5.49 0.30
C LEU A 223 -8.61 7.01 0.49
N LEU A 224 -9.07 7.48 1.66
CA LEU A 224 -9.22 8.89 2.00
C LEU A 224 -7.93 9.54 2.54
N GLY A 225 -6.85 8.77 2.73
CA GLY A 225 -5.58 9.25 3.30
C GLY A 225 -5.70 9.74 4.75
N LEU A 226 -6.61 9.14 5.54
CA LEU A 226 -6.92 9.53 6.92
C LEU A 226 -6.09 8.79 7.96
N GLU A 227 -5.24 7.84 7.56
CA GLU A 227 -4.41 7.06 8.51
C GLU A 227 -3.38 7.91 9.25
N LYS A 228 -3.01 9.06 8.67
CA LYS A 228 -2.14 10.06 9.31
C LYS A 228 -2.84 10.78 10.48
N ASP A 229 -4.17 10.77 10.50
CA ASP A 229 -4.99 11.42 11.52
C ASP A 229 -5.23 10.49 12.73
N LEU A 230 -4.79 9.23 12.64
CA LEU A 230 -4.79 8.30 13.77
C LEU A 230 -3.85 8.78 14.87
N GLN A 231 -4.36 8.77 16.11
CA GLN A 231 -3.62 9.19 17.28
C GLN A 231 -2.43 8.24 17.57
N ALA A 232 -1.38 8.77 18.20
CA ALA A 232 -0.32 7.93 18.75
C ALA A 232 -0.89 6.93 19.78
N ASP A 233 -0.37 5.71 19.78
CA ASP A 233 -0.74 4.71 20.77
C ASP A 233 0.00 4.98 22.09
N PRO A 234 -0.68 5.38 23.18
CA PRO A 234 -0.02 5.67 24.45
C PRO A 234 0.58 4.43 25.11
N ALA A 235 0.13 3.23 24.74
CA ALA A 235 0.65 1.96 25.27
C ALA A 235 2.00 1.57 24.63
N GLU A 236 2.28 2.07 23.43
CA GLU A 236 3.52 1.77 22.69
C GLU A 236 4.37 3.04 22.54
N ARG A 237 5.23 3.28 23.55
CA ARG A 237 6.24 4.34 23.45
C ARG A 237 7.22 4.01 22.32
N PRO A 238 7.52 4.97 21.42
CA PRO A 238 8.51 4.76 20.39
C PRO A 238 9.86 4.40 21.01
N LYS A 239 10.50 3.34 20.50
CA LYS A 239 11.84 2.93 20.93
C LYS A 239 12.83 3.33 19.85
N PRO A 240 13.80 4.21 20.15
CA PRO A 240 14.81 4.56 19.17
C PRO A 240 15.75 3.37 18.93
N LEU A 241 15.90 2.99 17.67
CA LEU A 241 16.88 2.01 17.20
C LEU A 241 18.13 2.76 16.74
N ALA A 242 19.22 2.60 17.46
CA ALA A 242 20.49 3.27 17.15
C ALA A 242 21.21 2.63 15.96
N PHE A 243 21.67 3.47 15.02
CA PHE A 243 22.42 2.99 13.84
C PHE A 243 23.74 2.32 14.21
N ARG A 244 24.37 2.71 15.33
CA ARG A 244 25.62 2.06 15.80
C ARG A 244 25.44 0.56 16.08
N GLY A 245 24.22 0.14 16.38
CA GLY A 245 23.89 -1.24 16.77
C GLY A 245 23.65 -2.17 15.58
N ILE A 246 23.76 -1.67 14.35
CA ILE A 246 23.61 -2.46 13.13
C ILE A 246 24.88 -3.29 12.95
N ALA A 247 24.73 -4.61 12.79
CA ALA A 247 25.85 -5.55 12.73
C ALA A 247 26.78 -5.29 11.53
N ASP A 248 26.19 -5.04 10.36
CA ASP A 248 26.92 -4.94 9.09
C ASP A 248 26.91 -3.50 8.56
N LEU A 249 27.64 -2.61 9.24
CA LEU A 249 27.85 -1.25 8.73
C LEU A 249 28.82 -1.26 7.53
N PRO A 250 28.55 -0.49 6.46
CA PRO A 250 29.46 -0.37 5.33
C PRO A 250 30.84 0.15 5.77
N PRO A 251 31.95 -0.26 5.12
CA PRO A 251 33.29 0.24 5.46
C PRO A 251 33.47 1.75 5.31
N SER A 252 32.63 2.41 4.50
CA SER A 252 32.62 3.87 4.34
C SER A 252 31.96 4.60 5.51
N VAL A 253 31.44 3.89 6.51
CA VAL A 253 30.76 4.42 7.67
C VAL A 253 31.68 4.37 8.90
N THR A 254 31.72 5.47 9.64
CA THR A 254 32.48 5.62 10.88
C THR A 254 31.54 5.89 12.04
N ILE A 255 31.86 5.36 13.23
CA ILE A 255 31.11 5.62 14.46
C ILE A 255 31.75 6.83 15.16
N THR A 256 30.93 7.76 15.62
CA THR A 256 31.39 8.99 16.29
C THR A 256 30.48 9.36 17.47
N SER A 257 31.01 10.17 18.38
CA SER A 257 30.29 10.82 19.48
C SER A 257 30.36 12.35 19.37
N ALA A 258 30.62 12.88 18.17
CA ALA A 258 30.68 14.32 17.93
C ALA A 258 29.32 14.97 18.20
N ASP A 259 29.30 16.00 19.02
CA ASP A 259 28.13 16.76 19.46
C ASP A 259 28.00 18.12 18.75
N PHE A 260 29.11 18.65 18.20
CA PHE A 260 29.14 19.91 17.45
C PHE A 260 28.34 19.87 16.13
N LEU A 261 27.89 18.69 15.69
CA LEU A 261 27.00 18.50 14.54
C LEU A 261 25.54 18.32 14.95
N GLY A 262 25.17 18.72 16.17
CA GLY A 262 23.82 18.62 16.71
C GLY A 262 23.69 17.52 17.77
N THR A 263 22.70 17.67 18.65
CA THR A 263 22.44 16.70 19.72
C THR A 263 22.09 15.33 19.15
N HIS A 264 22.69 14.27 19.69
CA HIS A 264 22.35 12.88 19.34
C HIS A 264 21.58 12.22 20.49
N VAL A 265 20.76 11.22 20.16
CA VAL A 265 19.91 10.43 21.06
C VAL A 265 20.67 9.20 21.55
N SER A 266 21.37 8.51 20.65
CA SER A 266 22.26 7.41 21.01
C SER A 266 23.57 7.96 21.58
N PRO A 267 24.29 7.27 22.48
CA PRO A 267 25.62 7.70 22.93
C PRO A 267 26.64 7.89 21.79
N GLN A 268 26.45 7.17 20.68
CA GLN A 268 27.24 7.29 19.47
C GLN A 268 26.35 7.11 18.25
N TRP A 269 26.71 7.77 17.15
CA TRP A 269 26.01 7.77 15.88
C TRP A 269 26.97 7.50 14.73
N VAL A 270 26.44 7.32 13.52
CA VAL A 270 27.24 6.92 12.36
C VAL A 270 27.37 8.04 11.34
N ARG A 271 28.55 8.15 10.71
CA ARG A 271 28.85 9.10 9.64
C ARG A 271 29.41 8.42 8.42
N ALA A 272 28.89 8.79 7.25
CA ALA A 272 29.41 8.36 5.97
C ALA A 272 30.67 9.15 5.58
N GLY A 273 31.56 8.52 4.83
CA GLY A 273 32.76 9.13 4.26
C GLY A 273 32.47 10.01 3.03
N ALA A 274 33.51 10.27 2.23
CA ALA A 274 33.43 11.15 1.06
C ALA A 274 32.50 10.63 -0.05
N GLU A 275 32.37 9.32 -0.20
CA GLU A 275 31.49 8.69 -1.20
C GLU A 275 30.03 8.52 -0.73
N GLY A 276 29.73 8.89 0.52
CA GLY A 276 28.45 8.55 1.14
C GLY A 276 28.37 7.08 1.57
N ALA A 277 27.16 6.64 1.91
CA ALA A 277 26.92 5.26 2.33
C ALA A 277 25.46 4.88 2.15
N VAL A 278 25.20 3.58 2.08
CA VAL A 278 23.87 3.00 2.12
C VAL A 278 23.81 2.06 3.30
N ILE A 279 22.93 2.34 4.25
CA ILE A 279 22.79 1.55 5.48
C ILE A 279 21.43 0.87 5.47
N GLU A 280 21.43 -0.44 5.69
CA GLU A 280 20.21 -1.23 5.83
C GLU A 280 19.93 -1.48 7.32
N VAL A 281 18.77 -1.00 7.77
CA VAL A 281 18.35 -1.06 9.17
C VAL A 281 17.23 -2.10 9.28
N PRO A 282 17.49 -3.31 9.81
CA PRO A 282 16.43 -4.25 10.09
C PRO A 282 15.60 -3.74 11.27
N VAL A 283 14.28 -3.68 11.10
CA VAL A 283 13.32 -3.29 12.13
C VAL A 283 12.30 -4.40 12.34
N GLU A 284 12.07 -4.79 13.59
CA GLU A 284 11.08 -5.80 13.94
C GLU A 284 9.75 -5.14 14.33
N ILE A 285 8.68 -5.53 13.64
CA ILE A 285 7.34 -5.00 13.85
C ILE A 285 6.53 -6.03 14.64
N PRO A 286 6.17 -5.73 15.91
CA PRO A 286 5.54 -6.72 16.78
C PRO A 286 4.10 -7.07 16.37
N ALA A 287 3.40 -6.14 15.72
CA ALA A 287 2.02 -6.30 15.29
C ALA A 287 1.75 -5.52 14.00
N THR A 288 0.92 -6.09 13.11
CA THR A 288 0.44 -5.36 11.94
C THR A 288 -0.33 -4.12 12.37
N GLY A 289 -0.05 -2.97 11.76
CA GLY A 289 -0.69 -1.71 12.10
C GLY A 289 -0.11 -0.50 11.37
N ILE A 290 -0.43 0.69 11.88
CA ILE A 290 0.06 1.96 11.34
C ILE A 290 1.21 2.48 12.20
N TYR A 291 2.33 2.78 11.56
CA TYR A 291 3.53 3.27 12.21
C TYR A 291 3.95 4.60 11.59
N GLY A 292 4.17 5.60 12.44
CA GLY A 292 4.90 6.80 12.08
C GLY A 292 6.39 6.52 12.04
N ILE A 293 7.08 7.01 11.02
CA ILE A 293 8.50 6.76 10.78
C ILE A 293 9.25 8.09 10.91
N ARG A 294 10.18 8.16 11.85
CA ARG A 294 11.05 9.33 12.02
C ARG A 294 12.50 8.88 12.11
N LEU A 295 13.39 9.59 11.45
CA LEU A 295 14.83 9.31 11.52
C LEU A 295 15.57 10.58 11.93
N ARG A 296 16.63 10.41 12.71
CA ARG A 296 17.54 11.50 13.06
C ARG A 296 18.77 11.43 12.16
N LEU A 297 18.83 12.35 11.18
CA LEU A 297 19.76 12.30 10.05
C LEU A 297 20.53 13.61 9.87
N LEU A 298 21.65 13.55 9.16
CA LEU A 298 22.49 14.67 8.75
C LEU A 298 22.87 14.51 7.28
N GLY A 299 22.78 15.59 6.50
CA GLY A 299 23.21 15.62 5.10
C GLY A 299 22.33 16.53 4.24
N LYS A 300 22.83 16.96 3.08
CA LYS A 300 22.08 17.89 2.18
C LYS A 300 20.88 17.24 1.48
N ARG A 301 21.02 15.97 1.09
CA ARG A 301 19.97 15.18 0.43
C ARG A 301 19.86 13.86 1.16
N LEU A 302 18.66 13.56 1.63
CA LEU A 302 18.37 12.35 2.39
C LEU A 302 17.44 11.50 1.55
N ALA A 303 17.77 10.21 1.42
CA ALA A 303 16.91 9.25 0.78
C ALA A 303 16.69 8.04 1.70
N VAL A 304 15.43 7.69 1.90
CA VAL A 304 15.02 6.57 2.75
C VAL A 304 14.08 5.69 1.94
N THR A 305 14.29 4.37 2.00
CA THR A 305 13.41 3.39 1.37
C THR A 305 12.92 2.39 2.41
N LEU A 306 11.62 2.09 2.42
CA LEU A 306 11.02 1.04 3.25
C LEU A 306 9.99 0.29 2.40
N ASP A 307 10.10 -1.04 2.33
CA ASP A 307 9.22 -1.91 1.53
C ASP A 307 9.01 -1.41 0.10
N GLY A 308 10.09 -0.93 -0.54
CA GLY A 308 10.09 -0.39 -1.90
C GLY A 308 9.54 1.04 -2.04
N ARG A 309 8.97 1.64 -0.97
CA ARG A 309 8.57 3.05 -0.96
C ARG A 309 9.77 3.92 -0.64
N ARG A 310 10.14 4.81 -1.57
CA ARG A 310 11.26 5.76 -1.43
C ARG A 310 10.74 7.16 -1.11
N TRP A 311 11.36 7.79 -0.13
CA TRP A 311 11.22 9.21 0.17
C TRP A 311 12.54 9.91 -0.03
N GLU A 312 12.50 11.09 -0.65
CA GLU A 312 13.65 11.99 -0.74
C GLU A 312 13.28 13.34 -0.13
N ARG A 313 14.21 13.90 0.65
CA ARG A 313 14.04 15.21 1.29
C ARG A 313 15.35 15.97 1.27
N GLU A 314 15.23 17.29 1.23
CA GLU A 314 16.35 18.15 1.61
C GLU A 314 16.62 17.96 3.10
N GLY A 315 17.90 17.78 3.45
CA GLY A 315 18.32 17.63 4.83
C GLY A 315 19.03 18.87 5.36
N LYS A 316 19.75 18.71 6.46
CA LYS A 316 20.42 19.80 7.17
C LYS A 316 21.90 19.47 7.39
N PRO A 317 22.77 20.48 7.54
CA PRO A 317 24.20 20.27 7.82
C PRO A 317 24.48 19.80 9.27
N PHE A 318 23.43 19.51 10.05
CA PHE A 318 23.48 19.01 11.42
C PHE A 318 22.39 17.94 11.62
N LEU A 319 22.53 17.11 12.66
CA LEU A 319 21.57 16.09 13.05
C LEU A 319 20.23 16.73 13.42
N ASP A 320 19.18 16.33 12.70
CA ASP A 320 17.82 16.74 13.00
C ASP A 320 16.83 15.60 12.76
N TRP A 321 15.63 15.73 13.33
CA TRP A 321 14.53 14.80 13.11
C TRP A 321 13.85 15.07 11.77
N PHE A 322 13.74 14.03 10.96
CA PHE A 322 13.00 14.02 9.72
C PHE A 322 11.83 13.04 9.84
N ASP A 323 10.62 13.54 9.59
CA ASP A 323 9.39 12.73 9.57
C ASP A 323 9.13 12.22 8.15
N PHE A 324 9.03 10.91 7.99
CA PHE A 324 8.78 10.22 6.72
C PHE A 324 7.32 9.81 6.54
N GLY A 325 6.44 10.25 7.43
CA GLY A 325 5.01 10.02 7.41
C GLY A 325 4.61 8.74 8.14
N VAL A 326 3.39 8.30 7.84
CA VAL A 326 2.82 7.05 8.34
C VAL A 326 2.83 5.97 7.28
N GLN A 327 3.00 4.73 7.71
CA GLN A 327 3.03 3.55 6.84
C GLN A 327 2.28 2.39 7.50
N ARG A 328 1.56 1.62 6.67
CA ARG A 328 1.05 0.28 7.02
C ARG A 328 2.22 -0.69 7.04
N LEU A 329 2.52 -1.26 8.20
CA LEU A 329 3.55 -2.29 8.35
C LEU A 329 2.90 -3.59 8.83
N LYS A 330 3.34 -4.70 8.26
CA LYS A 330 2.92 -6.04 8.69
C LYS A 330 3.76 -6.46 9.89
N ARG A 331 3.26 -7.43 10.66
CA ARG A 331 4.10 -8.07 11.68
C ARG A 331 5.29 -8.77 11.01
N GLY A 332 6.48 -8.63 11.59
CA GLY A 332 7.71 -9.30 11.16
C GLY A 332 8.86 -8.32 10.92
N THR A 333 9.89 -8.79 10.25
CA THR A 333 11.09 -8.00 9.96
C THR A 333 10.93 -7.20 8.67
N HIS A 334 11.20 -5.91 8.75
CA HIS A 334 11.29 -5.00 7.62
C HIS A 334 12.69 -4.40 7.52
N VAL A 335 13.03 -3.86 6.35
CA VAL A 335 14.33 -3.21 6.14
C VAL A 335 14.11 -1.76 5.73
N ILE A 336 14.63 -0.84 6.55
CA ILE A 336 14.74 0.57 6.19
C ILE A 336 16.12 0.79 5.59
N LYS A 337 16.17 1.12 4.30
CA LYS A 337 17.40 1.49 3.60
C LYS A 337 17.58 3.00 3.65
N VAL A 338 18.69 3.46 4.22
CA VAL A 338 19.03 4.88 4.36
C VAL A 338 20.26 5.19 3.52
N GLU A 339 20.09 6.05 2.53
CA GLU A 339 21.16 6.55 1.70
C GLU A 339 21.66 7.88 2.25
N LEU A 340 22.87 7.84 2.80
CA LEU A 340 23.57 8.98 3.35
C LEU A 340 24.41 9.63 2.25
N PRO A 341 24.31 10.95 2.06
CA PRO A 341 25.18 11.66 1.14
C PRO A 341 26.62 11.69 1.69
N SER A 342 27.55 12.19 0.87
CA SER A 342 28.91 12.50 1.30
C SER A 342 28.92 13.25 2.63
N GLN A 343 29.70 12.76 3.60
CA GLN A 343 29.83 13.33 4.95
C GLN A 343 28.55 13.36 5.78
N GLY A 344 27.48 12.73 5.29
CA GLY A 344 26.19 12.59 5.96
C GLY A 344 26.29 11.71 7.21
N GLY A 345 25.19 11.59 7.94
CA GLY A 345 25.14 10.68 9.08
C GLY A 345 23.74 10.36 9.56
N ALA A 346 23.67 9.35 10.43
CA ALA A 346 22.44 8.84 11.00
C ALA A 346 22.66 8.47 12.47
N ASP A 347 21.68 8.75 13.31
CA ASP A 347 21.77 8.51 14.75
C ASP A 347 20.79 7.41 15.18
N VAL A 348 19.48 7.66 15.01
CA VAL A 348 18.42 6.72 15.37
C VAL A 348 17.28 6.67 14.34
N VAL A 349 16.67 5.50 14.23
CA VAL A 349 15.32 5.29 13.65
C VAL A 349 14.32 5.23 14.80
N GLU A 350 13.19 5.90 14.66
CA GLU A 350 12.06 5.81 15.57
C GLU A 350 10.80 5.36 14.81
N LEU A 351 10.21 4.27 15.30
CA LEU A 351 8.91 3.78 14.85
C LEU A 351 7.88 4.00 15.97
N ALA A 352 6.86 4.78 15.67
CA ALA A 352 5.80 5.14 16.61
C ALA A 352 4.48 4.53 16.16
N LYS A 353 3.98 3.52 16.89
CA LYS A 353 2.68 2.92 16.56
C LYS A 353 1.55 3.93 16.76
N ARG A 354 0.60 3.93 15.84
CA ARG A 354 -0.67 4.64 15.94
C ARG A 354 -1.75 3.68 16.39
N LYS A 355 -2.75 4.24 17.09
CA LYS A 355 -3.99 3.53 17.37
C LYS A 355 -4.58 3.06 16.04
N SER A 356 -4.71 1.75 15.91
CA SER A 356 -5.06 1.07 14.65
C SER A 356 -6.04 -0.07 14.90
N SER A 357 -6.82 0.01 15.99
CA SER A 357 -7.92 -0.92 16.19
C SER A 357 -9.09 -0.58 15.25
N PRO A 358 -9.97 -1.55 14.94
CA PRO A 358 -11.17 -1.29 14.15
C PRO A 358 -12.00 -0.09 14.63
N ALA A 359 -12.07 0.14 15.95
CA ALA A 359 -12.80 1.27 16.53
C ALA A 359 -12.14 2.62 16.21
N ASP A 360 -10.81 2.68 16.18
CA ASP A 360 -10.08 3.91 15.84
C ASP A 360 -10.32 4.30 14.38
N TYR A 361 -10.41 3.30 13.48
CA TYR A 361 -10.74 3.53 12.08
C TYR A 361 -12.18 4.02 11.90
N VAL A 362 -13.16 3.39 12.56
CA VAL A 362 -14.56 3.84 12.56
C VAL A 362 -14.65 5.31 13.00
N ALA A 363 -13.90 5.69 14.04
CA ALA A 363 -13.84 7.06 14.53
C ALA A 363 -13.19 8.03 13.53
N VAL A 364 -12.07 7.66 12.90
CA VAL A 364 -11.35 8.57 11.99
C VAL A 364 -12.10 8.81 10.68
N ILE A 365 -12.81 7.80 10.16
CA ILE A 365 -13.62 8.00 8.95
C ILE A 365 -14.94 8.71 9.24
N GLY A 366 -15.36 8.74 10.52
CA GLY A 366 -16.57 9.44 10.98
C GLY A 366 -17.86 8.69 10.68
N LEU A 367 -17.89 7.36 10.87
CA LEU A 367 -19.14 6.60 10.67
C LEU A 367 -20.23 7.01 11.68
N PRO A 368 -21.52 7.02 11.27
CA PRO A 368 -22.65 7.32 12.16
C PRO A 368 -22.70 6.44 13.41
N GLN A 369 -23.22 7.00 14.50
CA GLN A 369 -23.48 6.26 15.74
C GLN A 369 -24.44 5.08 15.45
N GLY A 370 -24.11 3.90 15.98
CA GLY A 370 -24.84 2.65 15.74
C GLY A 370 -24.08 1.61 14.91
N LYS A 371 -23.09 2.04 14.12
CA LYS A 371 -22.22 1.12 13.36
C LYS A 371 -21.09 0.57 14.23
N SER A 372 -21.34 -0.58 14.86
CA SER A 372 -20.35 -1.27 15.69
C SER A 372 -19.17 -1.76 14.82
N PRO A 373 -17.90 -1.60 15.23
CA PRO A 373 -16.75 -2.08 14.47
C PRO A 373 -16.77 -3.59 14.16
N LYS A 374 -17.46 -4.38 15.00
CA LYS A 374 -17.63 -5.83 14.81
C LYS A 374 -18.94 -6.21 14.12
N GLY A 375 -19.83 -5.24 13.90
CA GLY A 375 -21.09 -5.46 13.19
C GLY A 375 -20.83 -5.68 11.70
N PHE A 376 -21.62 -6.59 11.10
CA PHE A 376 -21.56 -6.83 9.67
C PHE A 376 -22.18 -5.67 8.89
N VAL A 377 -21.67 -5.45 7.69
CA VAL A 377 -22.19 -4.44 6.76
C VAL A 377 -23.31 -5.08 5.93
N SER A 378 -24.50 -4.50 5.94
CA SER A 378 -25.57 -4.88 4.99
C SER A 378 -25.36 -4.24 3.62
N ARG A 379 -25.97 -4.81 2.56
CA ARG A 379 -25.84 -4.24 1.20
C ARG A 379 -26.42 -2.82 1.11
N ALA A 380 -27.56 -2.59 1.75
CA ALA A 380 -28.24 -1.29 1.73
C ALA A 380 -27.42 -0.20 2.45
N GLU A 381 -26.86 -0.52 3.61
CA GLU A 381 -26.04 0.44 4.36
C GLU A 381 -24.71 0.76 3.65
N LEU A 382 -24.10 -0.23 2.98
CA LEU A 382 -22.88 0.02 2.21
C LEU A 382 -23.16 1.05 1.11
N GLU A 383 -24.23 0.91 0.35
CA GLU A 383 -24.51 1.79 -0.79
C GLU A 383 -24.62 3.26 -0.38
N SER A 384 -25.35 3.53 0.71
CA SER A 384 -25.46 4.87 1.28
C SER A 384 -24.10 5.40 1.75
N GLN A 385 -23.33 4.59 2.48
CA GLN A 385 -22.07 5.02 3.07
C GLN A 385 -20.96 5.21 2.01
N LEU A 386 -20.83 4.27 1.08
CA LEU A 386 -19.81 4.29 0.03
C LEU A 386 -19.99 5.51 -0.88
N THR A 387 -21.24 5.87 -1.20
CA THR A 387 -21.53 7.08 -1.99
C THR A 387 -20.96 8.33 -1.31
N GLN A 388 -21.13 8.45 0.01
CA GLN A 388 -20.60 9.59 0.78
C GLN A 388 -19.07 9.58 0.81
N ASP A 389 -18.45 8.42 1.05
CA ASP A 389 -16.99 8.32 1.12
C ASP A 389 -16.33 8.54 -0.24
N VAL A 390 -16.94 8.08 -1.33
CA VAL A 390 -16.46 8.36 -2.70
C VAL A 390 -16.62 9.84 -3.05
N ALA A 391 -17.71 10.50 -2.64
CA ALA A 391 -17.86 11.94 -2.82
C ALA A 391 -16.76 12.71 -2.06
N ARG A 392 -16.46 12.32 -0.81
CA ARG A 392 -15.34 12.89 -0.03
C ARG A 392 -13.98 12.66 -0.69
N PHE A 393 -13.75 11.48 -1.25
CA PHE A 393 -12.53 11.17 -1.99
C PHE A 393 -12.37 12.06 -3.22
N ARG A 394 -13.44 12.20 -4.02
CA ARG A 394 -13.44 13.06 -5.22
C ARG A 394 -13.22 14.53 -4.88
N ALA A 395 -13.76 15.02 -3.76
CA ALA A 395 -13.58 16.42 -3.33
C ALA A 395 -12.15 16.76 -2.86
N LYS A 396 -11.31 15.77 -2.54
CA LYS A 396 -9.91 15.97 -2.13
C LYS A 396 -8.92 15.98 -3.30
N ARG A 397 -9.35 15.55 -4.49
CA ARG A 397 -8.55 15.54 -5.73
C ARG A 397 -8.84 16.79 -6.53
#